data_AF-A0AAU6GYP7-F1
#
_entry.id   AF-A0AAU6GYP7-F1
#
_cell.length_a   1.000
_cell.length_b   1.000
_cell.length_c   1.000
_cell.angle_alpha   90.00
_cell.angle_beta   90.00
_cell.angle_gamma   90.00
#
_symmetry.space_group_name_H-M   'P 1'
#
loop_
_entity.id
_entity.type
_entity.pdbx_description
1 polymer ?
#
loop_
_entity_poly.entity_id
_entity_poly.type
_entity_poly.pdbx_seq_one_letter_code
_entity_poly.pdbx_strand_id
1 'polypeptide(L)'
;MNVFHGEGGRHLSMSNGGTEVFVDVLMLAVSTLARELWDFRFAALLTLQDQNVMGRGVVGFDLAELDWGDTPQERAAAKDFLLRVLDLALTRHRWEELTYEPPHAEGYLRTYRAMVEAFAPATARSDAGVLPGTHEAATTSCVRHRVLGALPFWEGCVFCTAGV
;
A
#
# COMPACT_ATOMS: atom_id res chain seq x y z
N MET A 1 -0.59 13.67 -11.06
CA MET A 1 -1.79 12.84 -10.92
C MET A 1 -1.30 11.41 -10.94
N ASN A 2 -1.64 10.66 -9.91
CA ASN A 2 -1.11 9.33 -9.63
C ASN A 2 -2.14 8.30 -10.04
N VAL A 3 -1.71 7.21 -10.67
CA VAL A 3 -2.63 6.23 -11.25
C VAL A 3 -2.25 4.83 -10.79
N PHE A 4 -3.23 4.13 -10.24
CA PHE A 4 -3.16 2.71 -9.93
C PHE A 4 -3.94 1.95 -10.98
N HIS A 5 -3.34 0.91 -11.55
CA HIS A 5 -3.92 0.15 -12.64
C HIS A 5 -4.39 -1.23 -12.16
N GLY A 6 -5.49 -1.70 -12.76
CA GLY A 6 -6.00 -3.05 -12.60
C GLY A 6 -6.41 -3.63 -13.95
N GLU A 7 -6.96 -4.84 -13.93
CA GLU A 7 -7.36 -5.53 -15.16
C GLU A 7 -8.51 -4.83 -15.91
N GLY A 8 -8.50 -4.97 -17.24
CA GLY A 8 -9.62 -4.54 -18.10
C GLY A 8 -9.78 -3.03 -18.22
N GLY A 9 -8.70 -2.26 -18.08
CA GLY A 9 -8.71 -0.79 -18.20
C GLY A 9 -9.22 -0.06 -16.96
N ARG A 10 -9.48 -0.79 -15.87
CA ARG A 10 -9.83 -0.20 -14.58
C ARG A 10 -8.62 0.51 -14.01
N HIS A 11 -8.83 1.72 -13.54
CA HIS A 11 -7.78 2.52 -12.93
C HIS A 11 -8.36 3.42 -11.85
N LEU A 12 -7.54 3.73 -10.86
CA LEU A 12 -7.83 4.72 -9.83
C LEU A 12 -6.85 5.88 -10.02
N SER A 13 -7.39 7.04 -10.37
CA SER A 13 -6.61 8.27 -10.54
C SER A 13 -6.82 9.19 -9.34
N MET A 14 -5.73 9.68 -8.76
CA MET A 14 -5.74 10.51 -7.55
C MET A 14 -4.85 11.74 -7.70
N SER A 15 -5.23 12.82 -7.02
CA SER A 15 -4.32 13.95 -6.80
C SER A 15 -3.17 13.52 -5.88
N ASN A 16 -2.13 14.36 -5.81
CA ASN A 16 -1.01 14.14 -4.89
C ASN A 16 -1.49 13.99 -3.44
N GLY A 17 -2.27 14.96 -2.94
CA GLY A 17 -2.85 14.89 -1.60
C GLY A 17 -3.85 13.74 -1.42
N GLY A 18 -4.62 13.39 -2.46
CA GLY A 18 -5.49 12.21 -2.40
C GLY A 18 -4.71 10.90 -2.29
N THR A 19 -3.52 10.84 -2.89
CA THR A 19 -2.64 9.67 -2.81
C THR A 19 -1.94 9.58 -1.47
N GLU A 20 -1.49 10.71 -0.93
CA GLU A 20 -0.94 10.79 0.44
C GLU A 20 -1.94 10.23 1.46
N VAL A 21 -3.18 10.74 1.44
CA VAL A 21 -4.28 10.27 2.28
C VAL A 21 -4.54 8.76 2.10
N PHE A 22 -4.55 8.29 0.84
CA PHE A 22 -4.76 6.87 0.53
C PHE A 22 -3.65 5.98 1.07
N VAL A 23 -2.39 6.40 0.96
CA VAL A 23 -1.22 5.68 1.47
C VAL A 23 -1.24 5.64 3.00
N ASP A 24 -1.55 6.75 3.67
CA ASP A 24 -1.58 6.82 5.15
C ASP A 24 -2.57 5.82 5.75
N VAL A 25 -3.80 5.77 5.23
CA VAL A 25 -4.82 4.84 5.73
C VAL A 25 -4.48 3.38 5.44
N LEU A 26 -3.81 3.09 4.32
CA LEU A 26 -3.29 1.75 4.03
C LEU A 26 -2.11 1.39 4.93
N MET A 27 -1.23 2.33 5.23
CA MET A 27 -0.09 2.12 6.11
C MET A 27 -0.52 1.77 7.54
N LEU A 28 -1.60 2.37 8.05
CA LEU A 28 -2.18 2.01 9.34
C LEU A 28 -2.71 0.56 9.36
N ALA A 29 -3.43 0.17 8.30
CA ALA A 29 -4.02 -1.16 8.18
C ALA A 29 -2.95 -2.25 7.94
N VAL A 30 -2.03 -2.04 7.01
CA VAL A 30 -0.95 -3.01 6.69
C VAL A 30 -0.04 -3.23 7.90
N SER A 31 0.29 -2.17 8.64
CA SER A 31 1.14 -2.27 9.84
C SER A 31 0.49 -3.07 10.96
N THR A 32 -0.84 -3.20 10.93
CA THR A 32 -1.59 -4.00 11.89
C THR A 32 -1.67 -5.47 11.47
N LEU A 33 -1.73 -5.74 10.17
CA LEU A 33 -2.02 -7.08 9.64
C LEU A 33 -0.79 -7.86 9.16
N ALA A 34 0.31 -7.19 8.81
CA ALA A 34 1.48 -7.84 8.23
C ALA A 34 2.10 -8.88 9.17
N ARG A 35 2.29 -10.09 8.64
CA ARG A 35 2.86 -11.24 9.37
C ARG A 35 3.89 -11.98 8.53
N GLU A 36 3.67 -12.04 7.22
CA GLU A 36 4.46 -12.82 6.29
C GLU A 36 5.38 -11.93 5.44
N LEU A 37 6.39 -12.55 4.83
CA LEU A 37 7.37 -11.84 4.00
C LEU A 37 6.73 -11.01 2.89
N TRP A 38 5.70 -11.55 2.22
CA TRP A 38 4.98 -10.84 1.17
C TRP A 38 4.31 -9.57 1.70
N ASP A 39 3.67 -9.66 2.88
CA ASP A 39 3.01 -8.54 3.55
C ASP A 39 3.99 -7.39 3.83
N PHE A 40 5.20 -7.73 4.31
CA PHE A 40 6.24 -6.74 4.59
C PHE A 40 6.83 -6.11 3.32
N ARG A 41 6.92 -6.87 2.22
CA ARG A 41 7.28 -6.32 0.90
C ARG A 41 6.21 -5.37 0.39
N PHE A 42 4.93 -5.69 0.59
CA PHE A 42 3.82 -4.81 0.23
C PHE A 42 3.80 -3.53 1.09
N ALA A 43 4.04 -3.65 2.40
CA ALA A 43 4.20 -2.48 3.26
C ALA A 43 5.38 -1.60 2.82
N ALA A 44 6.51 -2.20 2.38
CA ALA A 44 7.62 -1.46 1.80
C ALA A 44 7.21 -0.74 0.51
N LEU A 45 6.45 -1.38 -0.38
CA LEU A 45 5.94 -0.72 -1.59
C LEU A 45 5.10 0.52 -1.25
N LEU A 46 4.24 0.44 -0.22
CA LEU A 46 3.46 1.58 0.25
C LEU A 46 4.35 2.71 0.78
N THR A 47 5.45 2.41 1.47
CA THR A 47 6.41 3.44 1.90
C THR A 47 7.07 4.16 0.72
N LEU A 48 7.27 3.48 -0.41
CA LEU A 48 7.76 4.09 -1.66
C LEU A 48 6.71 4.98 -2.34
N GLN A 49 5.46 4.97 -1.87
CA GLN A 49 4.41 5.88 -2.34
C GLN A 49 4.30 7.14 -1.46
N ASP A 50 5.08 7.24 -0.37
CA ASP A 50 5.14 8.43 0.47
C ASP A 50 5.79 9.60 -0.29
N GLN A 51 4.94 10.54 -0.72
CA GLN A 51 5.36 11.70 -1.50
C GLN A 51 6.20 12.70 -0.70
N ASN A 52 6.17 12.66 0.64
CA ASN A 52 7.01 13.52 1.48
C ASN A 52 8.49 13.10 1.39
N VAL A 53 8.73 11.82 1.09
CA VAL A 53 10.07 11.23 1.01
C VAL A 53 10.54 11.10 -0.45
N MET A 54 9.68 10.59 -1.34
CA MET A 54 10.04 10.28 -2.73
C MET A 54 9.97 11.48 -3.68
N GLY A 55 9.49 12.63 -3.18
CA GLY A 55 9.23 13.82 -3.98
C GLY A 55 7.91 13.72 -4.77
N ARG A 56 7.43 14.86 -5.26
CA ARG A 56 6.15 15.00 -5.99
C ARG A 56 6.27 14.47 -7.44
N GLY A 57 6.52 13.18 -7.61
CA GLY A 57 6.55 12.45 -8.89
C GLY A 57 5.29 11.62 -9.16
N VAL A 58 5.31 10.79 -10.21
CA VAL A 58 4.26 9.79 -10.49
C VAL A 58 4.46 8.64 -9.51
N VAL A 59 3.60 8.55 -8.50
CA VAL A 59 3.49 7.38 -7.62
C VAL A 59 2.26 6.58 -8.04
N GLY A 60 2.23 5.30 -7.73
CA GLY A 60 1.27 4.32 -8.22
C GLY A 60 1.96 3.08 -8.79
N PHE A 61 1.27 1.95 -8.71
CA PHE A 61 1.73 0.68 -9.28
C PHE A 61 0.57 -0.05 -9.95
N ASP A 62 0.87 -0.90 -10.92
CA ASP A 62 -0.11 -1.79 -11.53
C ASP A 62 -0.21 -3.09 -10.72
N LEU A 63 -1.45 -3.55 -10.47
CA LEU A 63 -1.69 -4.89 -9.92
C LEU A 63 -1.07 -5.97 -10.82
N ALA A 64 -0.98 -5.75 -12.13
CA ALA A 64 -0.35 -6.66 -13.07
C ALA A 64 1.17 -6.76 -12.91
N GLU A 65 1.82 -5.74 -12.34
CA GLU A 65 3.27 -5.69 -12.16
C GLU A 65 3.71 -6.23 -10.78
N LEU A 66 2.78 -6.42 -9.84
CA LEU A 66 3.10 -7.03 -8.56
C LEU A 66 3.55 -8.49 -8.72
N ASP A 67 4.59 -8.85 -7.98
CA ASP A 67 4.95 -10.24 -7.74
C ASP A 67 3.96 -10.85 -6.71
N TRP A 68 2.94 -11.55 -7.21
CA TRP A 68 1.94 -12.24 -6.39
C TRP A 68 2.42 -13.60 -5.86
N GLY A 69 3.66 -14.02 -6.16
CA GLY A 69 4.18 -15.35 -5.85
C GLY A 69 4.06 -16.35 -7.02
N ASP A 70 4.84 -17.42 -6.90
CA ASP A 70 5.07 -18.38 -7.98
C ASP A 70 3.98 -19.46 -8.05
N THR A 71 3.36 -19.76 -6.90
CA THR A 71 2.35 -20.81 -6.78
C THR A 71 0.92 -20.23 -6.76
N PRO A 72 -0.11 -21.01 -7.17
CA PRO A 72 -1.51 -20.61 -6.99
C PRO A 72 -1.86 -20.26 -5.53
N GLN A 73 -1.26 -20.93 -4.56
CA GLN A 73 -1.48 -20.73 -3.14
C GLN A 73 -0.92 -19.40 -2.65
N GLU A 74 0.32 -19.06 -3.02
CA GLU A 74 0.93 -17.77 -2.70
C GLU A 74 0.12 -16.62 -3.31
N ARG A 75 -0.27 -16.76 -4.58
CA ARG A 75 -1.12 -15.78 -5.28
C ARG A 75 -2.46 -15.55 -4.59
N ALA A 76 -3.11 -16.62 -4.14
CA ALA A 76 -4.35 -16.52 -3.39
C ALA A 76 -4.13 -15.86 -2.02
N ALA A 77 -3.06 -16.20 -1.30
CA ALA A 77 -2.73 -15.63 0.00
C ALA A 77 -2.40 -14.12 -0.09
N ALA A 78 -1.60 -13.71 -1.08
CA ALA A 78 -1.28 -12.32 -1.34
C ALA A 78 -2.53 -11.48 -1.66
N LYS A 79 -3.43 -12.03 -2.51
CA LYS A 79 -4.71 -11.37 -2.82
C LYS A 79 -5.63 -11.28 -1.60
N ASP A 80 -5.77 -12.35 -0.84
CA ASP A 80 -6.55 -12.35 0.41
C ASP A 80 -6.01 -11.29 1.38
N PHE A 81 -4.69 -11.24 1.58
CA PHE A 81 -4.05 -10.26 2.44
C PHE A 81 -4.38 -8.82 2.00
N LEU A 82 -4.22 -8.50 0.71
CA LEU A 82 -4.52 -7.15 0.21
C LEU A 82 -6.00 -6.78 0.42
N LEU A 83 -6.92 -7.72 0.20
CA LEU A 83 -8.34 -7.51 0.48
C LEU A 83 -8.60 -7.27 1.97
N ARG A 84 -7.95 -8.02 2.88
CA ARG A 84 -8.07 -7.81 4.33
C ARG A 84 -7.51 -6.46 4.78
N VAL A 85 -6.41 -5.99 4.17
CA VAL A 85 -5.88 -4.63 4.40
C VAL A 85 -6.91 -3.58 4.01
N LEU A 86 -7.52 -3.71 2.84
CA LEU A 86 -8.52 -2.78 2.34
C LEU A 86 -9.80 -2.80 3.19
N ASP A 87 -10.24 -3.98 3.61
CA ASP A 87 -11.40 -4.13 4.48
C ASP A 87 -11.15 -3.49 5.84
N LEU A 88 -9.96 -3.66 6.43
CA LEU A 88 -9.60 -3.00 7.68
C LEU A 88 -9.50 -1.47 7.52
N ALA A 89 -8.91 -0.98 6.44
CA ALA A 89 -8.86 0.45 6.17
C ALA A 89 -10.28 1.05 6.01
N LEU A 90 -11.21 0.30 5.40
CA LEU A 90 -12.62 0.70 5.25
C LEU A 90 -13.39 0.76 6.58
N THR A 91 -12.93 0.09 7.64
CA THR A 91 -13.49 0.29 9.00
C THR A 91 -13.00 1.58 9.67
N ARG A 92 -12.29 2.44 8.93
CA ARG A 92 -11.62 3.65 9.44
C ARG A 92 -10.61 3.35 10.53
N HIS A 93 -9.92 2.22 10.39
CA HIS A 93 -8.95 1.74 11.38
C HIS A 93 -7.86 2.78 11.65
N ARG A 94 -7.83 3.29 12.89
CA ARG A 94 -6.86 4.28 13.41
C ARG A 94 -6.90 5.63 12.71
N TRP A 95 -7.97 5.98 12.01
CA TRP A 95 -8.07 7.29 11.34
C TRP A 95 -8.07 8.44 12.35
N GLU A 96 -8.50 8.21 13.59
CA GLU A 96 -8.45 9.18 14.68
C GLU A 96 -7.02 9.56 15.10
N GLU A 97 -6.01 8.79 14.69
CA GLU A 97 -4.60 9.13 14.92
C GLU A 97 -4.04 10.10 13.86
N LEU A 98 -4.78 10.35 12.77
CA LEU A 98 -4.42 11.34 11.75
C LEU A 98 -4.70 12.76 12.26
N THR A 99 -3.82 13.70 11.97
CA THR A 99 -4.00 15.12 12.35
C THR A 99 -4.97 15.87 11.42
N TYR A 100 -5.52 15.17 10.44
CA TYR A 100 -6.44 15.66 9.44
C TYR A 100 -7.56 14.65 9.20
N GLU A 101 -8.74 15.13 8.79
CA GLU A 101 -9.81 14.25 8.31
C GLU A 101 -9.43 13.79 6.90
N PRO A 102 -9.36 12.48 6.58
CA PRO A 102 -8.95 11.98 5.27
C PRO A 102 -10.12 12.05 4.26
N PRO A 103 -10.26 13.15 3.48
CA PRO A 103 -11.44 13.31 2.64
C PRO A 103 -11.34 12.36 1.45
N HIS A 104 -12.47 11.79 1.02
CA HIS A 104 -12.57 10.88 -0.13
C HIS A 104 -11.82 9.54 -0.01
N ALA A 105 -11.06 9.29 1.06
CA ALA A 105 -10.31 8.04 1.28
C ALA A 105 -11.19 6.79 1.15
N GLU A 106 -12.38 6.83 1.72
CA GLU A 106 -13.37 5.75 1.61
C GLU A 106 -13.73 5.43 0.14
N GLY A 107 -13.85 6.45 -0.72
CA GLY A 107 -14.14 6.28 -2.14
C GLY A 107 -12.98 5.66 -2.91
N TYR A 108 -11.75 6.06 -2.58
CA TYR A 108 -10.53 5.47 -3.13
C TYR A 108 -10.38 4.01 -2.72
N LEU A 109 -10.57 3.70 -1.42
CA LEU A 109 -10.52 2.34 -0.89
C LEU A 109 -11.56 1.43 -1.54
N ARG A 110 -12.82 1.87 -1.68
CA ARG A 110 -13.86 1.08 -2.36
C ARG A 110 -13.51 0.79 -3.82
N THR A 111 -13.02 1.81 -4.54
CA THR A 111 -12.62 1.66 -5.95
C THR A 111 -11.48 0.67 -6.08
N TYR A 112 -10.41 0.84 -5.28
CA TYR A 112 -9.24 -0.01 -5.33
C TYR A 112 -9.55 -1.45 -4.88
N ARG A 113 -10.38 -1.62 -3.84
CA ARG A 113 -10.88 -2.94 -3.44
C ARG A 113 -11.61 -3.66 -4.56
N ALA A 114 -12.51 -2.98 -5.28
CA ALA A 114 -13.20 -3.57 -6.43
C ALA A 114 -12.22 -3.96 -7.56
N MET A 115 -11.15 -3.17 -7.76
CA MET A 115 -10.08 -3.52 -8.70
C MET A 115 -9.34 -4.79 -8.28
N VAL A 116 -8.92 -4.89 -7.02
CA VAL A 116 -8.22 -6.07 -6.47
C VAL A 116 -9.13 -7.31 -6.50
N GLU A 117 -10.38 -7.17 -6.08
CA GLU A 117 -11.37 -8.26 -6.05
C GLU A 117 -11.54 -8.89 -7.43
N ALA A 118 -11.61 -8.06 -8.46
CA ALA A 118 -11.82 -8.52 -9.82
C ALA A 118 -10.53 -8.81 -10.61
N PHE A 119 -9.36 -8.59 -10.01
CA PHE A 119 -8.06 -8.90 -10.62
C PHE A 119 -7.72 -10.39 -10.45
N ALA A 120 -7.23 -11.05 -11.50
CA ALA A 120 -6.77 -12.44 -11.43
C ALA A 120 -5.24 -12.53 -11.33
N PRO A 121 -4.63 -12.81 -10.15
CA PRO A 121 -3.17 -12.86 -9.98
C PRO A 121 -2.41 -13.80 -10.93
N ALA A 122 -3.08 -14.80 -11.50
CA ALA A 122 -2.48 -15.71 -12.46
C ALA A 122 -2.13 -15.06 -13.81
N THR A 123 -2.70 -13.90 -14.13
CA THR A 123 -2.44 -13.14 -15.36
C THR A 123 -1.31 -12.11 -15.19
N ALA A 124 -0.90 -11.87 -13.95
CA ALA A 124 0.12 -10.88 -13.61
C ALA A 124 1.44 -11.20 -14.32
N ARG A 125 2.11 -10.14 -14.77
CA ARG A 125 3.44 -10.16 -15.36
C ARG A 125 4.32 -9.33 -14.45
N SER A 126 4.80 -9.96 -13.38
CA SER A 126 5.56 -9.30 -12.35
C SER A 126 6.75 -8.53 -12.94
N ASP A 127 6.88 -7.26 -12.59
CA ASP A 127 8.10 -6.50 -12.80
C ASP A 127 8.90 -6.54 -11.48
N ALA A 128 10.12 -7.09 -11.55
CA ALA A 128 11.00 -7.24 -10.40
C ALA A 128 11.35 -5.89 -9.74
N GLY A 129 11.16 -4.77 -10.43
CA GLY A 129 11.37 -3.43 -9.89
C GLY A 129 10.19 -2.84 -9.10
N VAL A 130 9.01 -3.45 -9.14
CA VAL A 130 7.80 -2.88 -8.52
C VAL A 130 7.64 -3.31 -7.08
N LEU A 131 7.53 -4.61 -6.78
CA LEU A 131 7.42 -5.08 -5.40
C LEU A 131 8.82 -5.22 -4.79
N PRO A 132 9.16 -4.48 -3.71
CA PRO A 132 10.50 -4.50 -3.11
C PRO A 132 10.98 -5.91 -2.79
N GLY A 133 12.29 -6.11 -2.89
CA GLY A 133 12.93 -7.39 -2.60
C GLY A 133 12.83 -7.77 -1.13
N THR A 134 13.18 -9.01 -0.80
CA THR A 134 13.14 -9.52 0.58
C THR A 134 14.02 -8.73 1.56
N HIS A 135 15.14 -8.17 1.07
CA HIS A 135 16.07 -7.35 1.86
C HIS A 135 15.55 -5.92 2.10
N GLU A 136 14.55 -5.49 1.33
CA GLU A 136 13.94 -4.16 1.40
C GLU A 136 12.59 -4.19 2.14
N ALA A 137 12.14 -5.37 2.59
CA ALA A 137 10.89 -5.57 3.27
C ALA A 137 10.80 -4.73 4.57
N ALA A 138 9.63 -4.13 4.80
CA ALA A 138 9.38 -3.25 5.94
C ALA A 138 9.19 -4.07 7.22
N THR A 139 10.30 -4.56 7.79
CA THR A 139 10.31 -5.44 8.96
C THR A 139 10.57 -4.71 10.28
N THR A 140 10.82 -3.40 10.20
CA THR A 140 10.99 -2.52 11.37
C THR A 140 9.75 -1.64 11.53
N SER A 141 9.41 -1.29 12.76
CA SER A 141 8.30 -0.40 13.06
C SER A 141 8.79 0.84 13.80
N CYS A 142 8.24 2.00 13.43
CA CYS A 142 8.36 3.20 14.24
C CYS A 142 7.72 2.97 15.61
N VAL A 143 8.48 3.15 16.69
CA VAL A 143 7.98 2.93 18.06
C VAL A 143 6.90 3.94 18.44
N ARG A 144 7.02 5.19 17.98
CA ARG A 144 6.06 6.27 18.29
C ARG A 144 4.70 6.02 17.65
N HIS A 145 4.69 5.70 16.35
CA HIS A 145 3.46 5.58 15.57
C HIS A 145 2.99 4.15 15.35
N ARG A 146 3.80 3.13 15.72
CA ARG A 146 3.50 1.70 15.51
C ARG A 146 3.13 1.42 14.05
N VAL A 147 3.96 1.93 13.14
CA VAL A 147 3.79 1.83 11.68
C VAL A 147 5.09 1.30 11.10
N LEU A 148 4.97 0.37 10.14
CA LEU A 148 6.11 -0.25 9.47
C LEU A 148 6.90 0.78 8.66
N GLY A 149 8.22 0.63 8.65
CA GLY A 149 9.15 1.41 7.83
C GLY A 149 10.05 0.48 7.01
N ALA A 150 10.41 0.91 5.80
CA ALA A 150 11.32 0.18 4.91
C ALA A 150 12.67 0.90 4.78
N LEU A 151 13.72 0.19 4.35
CA LEU A 151 15.00 0.81 3.99
C LEU A 151 14.83 1.72 2.75
N PRO A 152 15.58 2.84 2.65
CA PRO A 152 16.52 3.39 3.64
C PRO A 152 15.86 4.24 4.75
N PHE A 153 14.53 4.30 4.84
CA PHE A 153 13.76 5.27 5.64
C PHE A 153 13.57 4.88 7.11
N TRP A 154 14.56 4.28 7.75
CA TRP A 154 14.43 3.80 9.14
C TRP A 154 14.38 4.89 10.20
N GLU A 155 14.73 6.13 9.84
CA GLU A 155 14.74 7.27 10.76
C GLU A 155 13.32 7.72 11.14
N GLY A 156 12.27 7.29 10.41
CA GLY A 156 10.88 7.60 10.73
C GLY A 156 9.88 6.92 9.78
N CYS A 157 8.65 6.69 10.24
CA CYS A 157 7.57 6.23 9.35
C CYS A 157 6.95 7.40 8.57
N VAL A 158 5.98 7.13 7.70
CA VAL A 158 5.22 8.14 6.93
C VAL A 158 4.67 9.29 7.78
N PHE A 159 4.31 9.02 9.05
CA PHE A 159 3.88 10.05 10.00
C PHE A 159 5.03 10.85 10.63
N CYS A 160 6.22 10.27 10.79
CA CYS A 160 7.38 11.04 11.27
C CYS A 160 7.83 12.07 10.23
N THR A 161 7.75 11.73 8.94
CA THR A 161 8.19 12.55 7.81
C THR A 161 7.18 13.63 7.43
N ALA A 162 5.89 13.40 7.67
CA ALA A 162 4.82 14.39 7.47
C ALA A 162 4.84 15.57 8.47
N GLY A 163 5.66 15.52 9.53
CA GLY A 163 5.79 16.61 10.51
C GLY A 163 4.65 16.70 11.53
N VAL A 164 3.99 15.58 11.83
CA VAL A 164 2.91 15.48 12.84
C VAL A 164 3.39 15.13 14.26
#